data_AF-A0A248UE49-F1
#
_entry.id   AF-A0A248UE49-F1
#
_cell.length_a   1.000
_cell.length_b   1.000
_cell.length_c   1.000
_cell.angle_alpha   90.00
_cell.angle_beta   90.00
_cell.angle_gamma   90.00
#
_symmetry.space_group_name_H-M   'P 1'
#
loop_
_entity.id
_entity.type
_entity.pdbx_description
1 polymer ?
#
loop_
_entity_poly.entity_id
_entity_poly.type
_entity_poly.pdbx_seq_one_letter_code
_entity_poly.pdbx_strand_id
1 'polypeptide(L)' 'MIRMKAKTELDPWIADARDSLFAPFANGILKDKAAVSAAITEPWSNGQVEGQINKLKLVKRQMYGRAKLDLLQARLIGAM' A
#
# COMPACT_ATOMS: atom_id res chain seq x y z
N MET A 1 3.86 -0.99 14.36
CA MET A 1 3.28 0.15 13.60
C MET A 1 2.35 0.89 14.55
N ILE A 2 2.72 2.10 14.96
CA ILE A 2 1.88 2.96 15.81
C ILE A 2 0.74 3.47 14.92
N ARG A 3 -0.52 3.21 15.28
CA ARG A 3 -1.69 3.76 14.58
C ARG A 3 -2.39 4.76 15.48
N MET A 4 -2.41 6.02 15.05
CA MET A 4 -3.27 7.03 15.66
C MET A 4 -4.60 7.00 14.92
N LYS A 5 -5.70 6.68 15.62
CA LYS A 5 -7.04 6.59 15.03
C LYS A 5 -7.71 7.96 15.02
N ALA A 6 -7.21 8.88 14.20
CA ALA A 6 -7.72 10.25 14.09
C ALA A 6 -8.54 10.45 12.81
N LYS A 7 -9.62 9.66 12.62
CA LYS A 7 -10.46 9.76 11.40
C LYS A 7 -11.01 11.17 11.19
N THR A 8 -11.33 11.87 12.27
CA THR A 8 -11.89 13.22 12.26
C THR A 8 -10.91 14.28 11.75
N GLU A 9 -9.61 14.01 11.77
CA GLU A 9 -8.57 14.93 11.30
C GLU A 9 -8.27 14.78 9.80
N LEU A 10 -8.75 13.72 9.15
CA LEU A 10 -8.45 13.45 7.75
C LEU A 10 -9.01 14.50 6.81
N ASP A 11 -10.26 14.93 7.01
CA ASP A 11 -10.94 15.88 6.12
C ASP A 11 -10.35 17.30 6.21
N PRO A 12 -10.12 17.86 7.42
CA PRO A 12 -9.38 19.11 7.57
C PRO A 12 -7.99 19.05 6.93
N TRP A 13 -7.26 17.96 7.15
CA TRP A 13 -5.92 17.81 6.58
C TRP A 13 -5.93 17.76 5.05
N ILE A 14 -6.91 17.08 4.43
CA ILE A 14 -7.05 17.06 2.96
C ILE A 14 -7.33 18.47 2.43
N ALA A 15 -8.17 19.25 3.11
CA ALA A 15 -8.45 20.63 2.71
C ALA A 15 -7.18 21.49 2.71
N ASP A 16 -6.43 21.47 3.82
CA ASP A 16 -5.18 22.22 3.93
C ASP A 16 -4.11 21.76 2.92
N ALA A 17 -4.01 20.44 2.71
CA ALA A 17 -3.03 19.87 1.79
C ALA A 17 -3.31 20.23 0.32
N ARG A 18 -4.57 20.50 -0.05
CA ARG A 18 -4.95 20.92 -1.41
C ARG A 18 -4.48 22.32 -1.76
N ASP A 19 -4.31 23.18 -0.77
CA ASP A 19 -3.80 24.56 -0.96
C ASP A 19 -2.26 24.64 -0.83
N SER A 20 -1.60 23.48 -0.78
CA SER A 20 -0.15 23.36 -0.62
C SER A 20 0.51 22.65 -1.82
N LEU A 21 1.84 22.48 -1.74
CA LEU A 21 2.61 21.67 -2.68
C LEU A 21 2.17 20.19 -2.72
N PHE A 22 1.39 19.73 -1.75
CA PHE A 22 0.85 18.37 -1.68
C PHE A 22 -0.49 18.20 -2.41
N ALA A 23 -0.98 19.20 -3.14
CA ALA A 23 -2.28 19.12 -3.82
C ALA A 23 -2.47 17.85 -4.70
N PRO A 24 -1.48 17.38 -5.48
CA PRO A 24 -1.63 16.14 -6.25
C PRO A 24 -1.84 14.91 -5.36
N PHE A 25 -1.17 14.86 -4.21
CA PHE A 25 -1.28 13.78 -3.24
C PHE A 25 -2.63 13.83 -2.52
N ALA A 26 -3.06 15.00 -2.06
CA ALA A 26 -4.37 15.21 -1.45
C ALA A 26 -5.52 14.83 -2.39
N ASN A 27 -5.40 15.17 -3.68
CA ASN A 27 -6.36 14.76 -4.69
C ASN A 27 -6.39 13.23 -4.91
N GLY A 28 -5.23 12.56 -4.81
CA GLY A 28 -5.15 11.10 -4.83
C GLY A 28 -5.86 10.48 -3.63
N ILE A 29 -5.57 10.96 -2.42
CA ILE A 29 -6.25 10.52 -1.19
C ILE A 29 -7.77 10.73 -1.28
N LEU A 30 -8.21 11.86 -1.85
CA LEU A 30 -9.63 12.14 -1.98
C LEU A 30 -10.35 11.13 -2.89
N LYS A 31 -9.70 10.69 -3.99
CA LYS A 31 -10.24 9.64 -4.87
C LYS A 31 -10.41 8.32 -4.12
N ASP A 32 -9.47 8.00 -3.23
CA ASP A 32 -9.46 6.76 -2.45
C ASP A 32 -9.96 6.96 -0.99
N LYS A 33 -10.75 8.02 -0.73
CA LYS A 33 -11.11 8.45 0.64
C LYS A 33 -11.73 7.34 1.48
N ALA A 34 -12.57 6.50 0.87
CA ALA A 34 -13.20 5.38 1.55
C ALA A 34 -12.17 4.35 2.04
N ALA A 35 -11.20 3.99 1.19
CA ALA A 35 -10.14 3.05 1.53
C ALA A 35 -9.20 3.62 2.60
N VAL A 36 -8.84 4.91 2.50
CA VAL A 36 -8.00 5.59 3.50
C VAL A 36 -8.72 5.69 4.84
N SER A 37 -10.02 6.01 4.84
CA SER A 37 -10.85 6.04 6.04
C SER A 37 -10.95 4.67 6.71
N ALA A 38 -11.11 3.61 5.92
CA ALA A 38 -11.10 2.23 6.41
C ALA A 38 -9.73 1.88 7.01
N ALA A 39 -8.62 2.23 6.36
CA ALA A 39 -7.28 1.95 6.86
C ALA A 39 -6.99 2.59 8.24
N ILE A 40 -7.60 3.75 8.53
CA ILE A 40 -7.49 4.44 9.83
C ILE A 40 -8.38 3.79 10.90
N THR A 41 -9.59 3.37 10.53
CA THR A 41 -10.61 2.91 11.49
C THR A 41 -10.51 1.43 11.81
N GLU A 42 -10.32 0.62 10.77
CA GLU A 42 -10.31 -0.83 10.84
C GLU A 42 -9.05 -1.37 11.53
N PRO A 43 -9.14 -2.51 12.22
CA PRO A 43 -7.99 -3.14 12.85
C PRO A 43 -7.04 -3.78 11.81
N TRP A 44 -7.52 -4.06 10.61
CA TRP A 44 -6.80 -4.78 9.56
C TRP A 44 -5.60 -3.98 9.04
N SER A 45 -4.51 -4.69 8.73
CA SER A 45 -3.29 -4.10 8.16
C SER A 45 -3.07 -4.65 6.75
N ASN A 46 -2.79 -3.78 5.79
CA ASN A 46 -2.32 -4.22 4.48
C ASN A 46 -0.85 -4.70 4.49
N GLY A 47 -0.15 -4.56 5.62
CA GLY A 47 1.29 -4.85 5.71
C GLY A 47 1.69 -6.29 5.38
N GLN A 48 0.84 -7.28 5.69
CA GLN A 48 1.10 -8.66 5.27
C GLN A 48 1.06 -8.81 3.74
N VAL A 49 0.03 -8.24 3.11
CA VAL A 49 -0.13 -8.26 1.64
C VAL A 49 1.03 -7.52 0.98
N GLU A 50 1.38 -6.34 1.47
CA GLU A 50 2.52 -5.55 0.97
C GLU A 50 3.85 -6.28 1.15
N GLY A 51 4.04 -6.99 2.27
CA GLY A 51 5.19 -7.84 2.51
C GLY A 51 5.33 -8.95 1.47
N GLN A 52 4.24 -9.65 1.16
CA GLN A 52 4.22 -10.69 0.11
C GLN A 52 4.51 -10.08 -1.28
N ILE A 53 3.90 -8.94 -1.60
CA ILE A 53 4.16 -8.23 -2.86
C ILE A 53 5.62 -7.79 -2.95
N ASN A 54 6.22 -7.30 -1.86
CA ASN A 54 7.62 -6.90 -1.82
C ASN A 54 8.55 -8.11 -2.04
N LYS A 55 8.29 -9.24 -1.38
CA LYS A 55 9.02 -10.50 -1.60
C LYS A 55 8.96 -10.93 -3.06
N LEU A 56 7.76 -10.89 -3.67
CA LEU A 56 7.58 -11.23 -5.08
C LEU A 56 8.35 -10.26 -6.01
N LYS A 57 8.25 -8.96 -5.77
CA LYS A 57 8.98 -7.93 -6.55
C LYS A 57 10.49 -8.10 -6.40
N LEU A 58 10.98 -8.45 -5.21
CA LEU A 58 12.39 -8.71 -4.95
C LEU A 58 12.90 -9.89 -5.80
N VAL A 59 12.20 -11.02 -5.80
CA VAL A 59 12.58 -12.18 -6.62
C VAL A 59 12.59 -11.82 -8.11
N LYS A 60 11.57 -11.12 -8.62
CA LYS A 60 11.56 -10.65 -10.02
C LYS A 60 12.76 -9.76 -10.36
N ARG A 61 13.16 -8.86 -9.45
CA ARG A 61 14.31 -7.96 -9.62
C ARG A 61 15.65 -8.70 -9.59
N GLN A 62 15.84 -9.62 -8.65
CA GLN A 62 17.04 -10.48 -8.58
C GLN A 62 17.25 -11.32 -9.84
N MET A 63 16.16 -11.61 -10.56
CA MET A 63 16.18 -12.41 -11.77
C MET A 63 16.15 -11.57 -13.05
N TYR A 64 16.38 -10.26 -12.94
CA TYR A 64 16.41 -9.31 -14.06
C TYR A 64 15.18 -9.43 -14.99
N GLY A 65 14.00 -9.63 -14.40
CA GLY A 65 12.74 -9.76 -15.15
C GLY A 65 12.52 -11.11 -15.84
N ARG A 66 13.43 -12.09 -15.70
CA ARG A 66 13.33 -13.41 -16.36
C ARG A 66 12.52 -14.43 -15.57
N ALA A 67 12.01 -14.06 -14.40
CA ALA A 67 11.18 -14.91 -13.57
C ALA A 67 9.74 -14.96 -14.10
N LYS A 68 9.47 -15.94 -14.97
CA LYS A 68 8.11 -16.32 -15.40
C LYS A 68 7.34 -16.96 -14.24
N LEU A 69 6.03 -17.20 -14.42
CA LEU A 69 5.12 -17.62 -13.34
C LEU A 69 5.53 -18.94 -12.68
N ASP A 70 5.93 -19.93 -13.47
CA ASP A 70 6.50 -21.21 -13.05
C ASP A 70 7.68 -21.02 -12.09
N LEU A 71 8.60 -20.14 -12.44
CA LEU A 71 9.82 -19.89 -11.66
C LEU A 71 9.56 -19.08 -10.39
N LEU A 72 8.57 -18.18 -10.42
CA LEU A 72 8.10 -17.47 -9.23
C LEU A 72 7.38 -18.40 -8.27
N GLN A 73 6.55 -19.30 -8.78
CA GLN A 73 5.83 -20.30 -7.98
C GLN A 73 6.82 -21.22 -7.25
N ALA A 74 7.81 -21.76 -7.97
CA ALA A 74 8.86 -22.60 -7.40
C ALA A 74 9.63 -21.92 -6.26
N ARG A 75 9.87 -20.59 -6.36
CA ARG A 75 10.64 -19.84 -5.35
C ARG A 75 9.83 -19.25 -4.20
N LEU A 76 8.55 -18.97 -4.41
CA LEU A 76 7.71 -18.29 -3.42
C LEU A 76 6.85 -19.25 -2.61
N ILE A 77 6.36 -20.31 -3.25
CA ILE A 77 5.42 -21.27 -2.68
C ILE A 77 6.13 -22.60 -2.36
N GLY A 78 7.25 -22.88 -3.03
CA GLY A 78 7.95 -24.16 -2.98
C GLY A 78 7.46 -25.08 -4.10
N ALA A 79 8.36 -25.89 -4.66
CA ALA A 79 7.95 -26.99 -5.53
C ALA A 79 7.20 -28.02 -4.65
N MET A 80 5.93 -28.24 -4.95
CA MET A 80 5.15 -29.34 -4.38
C MET A 80 5.53 -30.65 -5.07
#